data_AF-A0A962IIZ8-F1
#
_entry.id   AF-A0A962IIZ8-F1
#
_cell.length_a   1.000
_cell.length_b   1.000
_cell.length_c   1.000
_cell.angle_alpha   90.00
_cell.angle_beta   90.00
_cell.angle_gamma   90.00
#
_symmetry.space_group_name_H-M   'P 1'
#
loop_
_entity.id
_entity.type
_entity.pdbx_description
1 polymer ?
#
loop_
_entity_poly.entity_id
_entity_poly.type
_entity_poly.pdbx_seq_one_letter_code
_entity_poly.pdbx_strand_id
1 'polypeptide(L)'
;MSNDGSKQDAKAGSRYKDTIHLPKTDFPMRGDLPKREPEALARWESTDLYGQLQRHAEGRPRFVLHDGPPYANGHLHIGHALNKTIKDIIVRSHQMMGHDSRYVPGWDCHGL
;
A
#
# COMPACT_ATOMS: atom_id res chain seq x y z
N MET A 1 -13.73 42.18 -55.89
CA MET A 1 -14.31 42.19 -54.53
C MET A 1 -13.83 40.94 -53.83
N SER A 2 -12.77 41.14 -53.04
CA SER A 2 -12.05 40.11 -52.30
C SER A 2 -12.92 39.58 -51.16
N ASN A 3 -13.01 38.27 -50.99
CA ASN A 3 -13.46 37.68 -49.74
C ASN A 3 -12.40 36.70 -49.28
N ASP A 4 -11.48 37.21 -48.47
CA ASP A 4 -10.38 36.49 -47.85
C ASP A 4 -10.97 35.61 -46.74
N GLY A 5 -11.07 34.31 -47.03
CA GLY A 5 -11.50 33.29 -46.08
C GLY A 5 -10.40 33.01 -45.06
N SER A 6 -10.23 33.91 -44.10
CA SER A 6 -9.35 33.71 -42.96
C SER A 6 -9.98 32.71 -41.98
N LYS A 7 -9.65 31.43 -42.15
CA LYS A 7 -9.74 30.43 -41.07
C LYS A 7 -8.70 30.78 -40.00
N GLN A 8 -9.02 31.72 -39.12
CA GLN A 8 -8.23 31.99 -37.91
C GLN A 8 -8.59 30.98 -36.81
N ASP A 9 -7.63 30.10 -36.55
CA ASP A 9 -7.18 29.70 -35.21
C ASP A 9 -8.20 29.10 -34.24
N ALA A 10 -8.59 27.85 -34.51
CA ALA A 10 -9.04 26.93 -33.47
C ALA A 10 -7.87 26.51 -32.55
N LYS A 11 -7.28 27.47 -31.82
CA LYS A 11 -6.38 27.20 -30.70
C LYS A 11 -6.40 28.31 -29.64
N ALA A 12 -7.58 28.81 -29.32
CA ALA A 12 -7.79 29.54 -28.07
C ALA A 12 -7.81 28.54 -26.90
N GLY A 13 -6.64 28.07 -26.47
CA GLY A 13 -6.51 27.46 -25.15
C GLY A 13 -7.02 28.47 -24.11
N SER A 14 -8.04 28.08 -23.35
CA SER A 14 -8.79 28.95 -22.43
C SER A 14 -7.88 29.90 -21.65
N ARG A 15 -8.01 31.21 -21.90
CA ARG A 15 -7.28 32.32 -21.26
C ARG A 15 -7.33 32.31 -19.72
N TYR A 16 -8.28 31.56 -19.14
CA TYR A 16 -8.50 31.43 -17.70
C TYR A 16 -7.86 30.19 -17.08
N LYS A 17 -7.27 29.28 -17.88
CA LYS A 17 -6.65 28.05 -17.36
C LYS A 17 -5.41 28.34 -16.52
N ASP A 18 -4.68 29.40 -16.84
CA ASP A 18 -3.47 29.80 -16.11
C ASP A 18 -3.78 30.69 -14.89
N THR A 19 -5.02 31.17 -14.76
CA THR A 19 -5.47 31.98 -13.61
C THR A 19 -6.06 31.14 -12.47
N ILE A 20 -6.12 29.82 -12.62
CA ILE A 20 -6.71 28.90 -11.65
C ILE A 20 -5.65 27.94 -11.09
N HIS A 21 -5.65 27.75 -9.77
CA HIS A 21 -4.74 26.81 -9.10
C HIS A 21 -5.27 25.37 -9.21
N LEU A 22 -4.96 24.70 -10.32
CA LEU A 22 -5.29 23.30 -10.49
C LEU A 22 -4.36 22.39 -9.67
N PRO A 23 -4.87 21.31 -9.07
CA PRO A 23 -4.04 20.29 -8.45
C PRO A 23 -3.06 19.70 -9.48
N LYS A 24 -1.78 19.66 -9.12
CA LYS A 24 -0.71 19.02 -9.90
C LYS A 24 -0.09 17.93 -9.04
N THR A 25 -0.02 16.72 -9.57
CA THR A 25 0.60 15.58 -8.89
C THR A 25 1.20 14.63 -9.91
N ASP A 26 2.35 14.08 -9.57
CA ASP A 26 2.98 12.99 -10.33
C ASP A 26 2.36 11.63 -9.97
N PHE A 27 1.44 11.60 -8.99
CA PHE A 27 0.72 10.41 -8.61
C PHE A 27 -0.25 9.98 -9.73
N PRO A 28 -0.04 8.80 -10.35
CA PRO A 28 -0.88 8.38 -11.45
C PRO A 28 -2.25 7.97 -10.96
N MET A 29 -3.29 8.26 -11.75
CA MET A 29 -4.65 7.84 -11.44
C MET A 29 -4.85 6.32 -11.49
N ARG A 30 -4.04 5.59 -12.27
CA ARG A 30 -4.06 4.12 -12.33
C ARG A 30 -2.99 3.54 -11.41
N GLY A 31 -3.37 2.51 -10.66
CA GLY A 31 -2.49 1.90 -9.66
C GLY A 31 -1.31 1.09 -10.24
N ASP A 32 -1.52 0.32 -11.31
CA ASP A 32 -0.55 -0.68 -11.83
C ASP A 32 0.01 -1.59 -10.72
N LEU A 33 -0.90 -2.07 -9.84
CA LEU A 33 -0.58 -2.81 -8.61
C LEU A 33 0.31 -4.05 -8.83
N PRO A 34 0.10 -4.90 -9.87
CA PRO A 34 0.95 -6.07 -10.08
C PRO A 34 2.44 -5.77 -10.23
N LYS A 35 2.81 -4.54 -10.64
CA LYS A 35 4.21 -4.10 -10.69
C LYS A 35 4.63 -3.35 -9.43
N ARG A 36 3.77 -2.46 -8.94
CA ARG A 36 4.09 -1.59 -7.80
C ARG A 36 4.16 -2.31 -6.46
N GLU A 37 3.34 -3.33 -6.25
CA GLU A 37 3.33 -4.09 -4.99
C GLU A 37 4.67 -4.82 -4.77
N PRO A 38 5.23 -5.56 -5.76
CA PRO A 38 6.58 -6.11 -5.64
C PRO A 38 7.66 -5.06 -5.33
N GLU A 39 7.63 -3.90 -5.99
CA GLU A 39 8.58 -2.80 -5.74
C GLU A 39 8.45 -2.25 -4.31
N ALA A 40 7.22 -2.12 -3.80
CA ALA A 40 6.97 -1.67 -2.44
C ALA A 40 7.48 -2.68 -1.40
N LEU A 41 7.27 -3.98 -1.63
CA LEU A 41 7.77 -5.07 -0.78
C LEU A 41 9.31 -5.08 -0.75
N ALA A 42 9.95 -5.03 -1.92
CA ALA A 42 11.41 -4.96 -2.03
C ALA A 42 11.98 -3.74 -1.29
N ARG A 43 11.32 -2.58 -1.40
CA ARG A 43 11.70 -1.39 -0.63
C ARG A 43 11.59 -1.64 0.88
N TRP A 44 10.49 -2.21 1.37
CA TRP A 44 10.32 -2.50 2.79
C TRP A 44 11.38 -3.47 3.34
N GLU A 45 11.76 -4.46 2.55
CA GLU A 45 12.83 -5.41 2.90
C GLU A 45 14.19 -4.71 2.93
N SER A 46 14.54 -3.96 1.87
CA SER A 46 15.82 -3.26 1.76
C SER A 46 16.06 -2.23 2.87
N THR A 47 14.98 -1.67 3.44
CA THR A 47 15.07 -0.69 4.52
C THR A 47 14.98 -1.32 5.91
N ASP A 48 14.74 -2.62 6.05
CA ASP A 48 14.39 -3.23 7.34
C ASP A 48 13.20 -2.49 8.00
N LEU A 49 12.15 -2.18 7.22
CA LEU A 49 11.02 -1.40 7.74
C LEU A 49 10.39 -2.05 8.98
N TYR A 50 10.26 -3.37 8.97
CA TYR A 50 9.72 -4.09 10.13
C TYR A 50 10.60 -3.91 11.37
N GLY A 51 11.91 -4.08 11.27
CA GLY A 51 12.83 -3.85 12.39
C GLY A 51 12.82 -2.39 12.86
N GLN A 52 12.70 -1.42 11.96
CA GLN A 52 12.53 -0.01 12.32
C GLN A 52 11.25 0.23 13.14
N LEU A 53 10.13 -0.38 12.73
CA LEU A 53 8.87 -0.30 13.45
C LEU A 53 8.97 -0.92 14.85
N GLN A 54 9.69 -2.03 14.99
CA GLN A 54 9.95 -2.68 16.28
C GLN A 54 10.77 -1.80 17.20
N ARG A 55 11.89 -1.23 16.71
CA ARG A 55 12.73 -0.28 17.47
C ARG A 55 11.94 0.96 17.92
N HIS A 56 11.09 1.50 17.05
CA HIS A 56 10.23 2.65 17.38
C HIS A 56 9.13 2.32 18.41
N ALA A 57 8.77 1.03 18.56
CA ALA A 57 7.79 0.56 19.52
C ALA A 57 8.38 0.21 20.89
N GLU A 58 9.71 0.23 21.06
CA GLU A 58 10.34 -0.16 22.32
C GLU A 58 9.79 0.64 23.51
N GLY A 59 9.46 -0.07 24.59
CA GLY A 59 8.89 0.52 25.81
C GLY A 59 7.38 0.81 25.77
N ARG A 60 6.70 0.60 24.63
CA ARG A 60 5.23 0.76 24.54
C ARG A 60 4.48 -0.40 25.20
N PRO A 61 3.21 -0.20 25.60
CA PRO A 61 2.34 -1.29 26.05
C PRO A 61 2.22 -2.37 24.98
N ARG A 62 2.48 -3.63 25.33
CA ARG A 62 2.44 -4.73 24.37
C ARG A 62 1.02 -5.08 23.96
N PHE A 63 0.83 -5.36 22.68
CA PHE A 63 -0.35 -6.02 22.15
C PHE A 63 0.10 -7.25 21.37
N VAL A 64 -0.42 -8.43 21.74
CA VAL A 64 -0.03 -9.70 21.13
C VAL A 64 -1.25 -10.35 20.50
N LEU A 65 -1.19 -10.53 19.18
CA LEU A 65 -2.15 -11.34 18.44
C LEU A 65 -1.48 -12.68 18.12
N HIS A 66 -1.96 -13.75 18.75
CA HIS A 66 -1.45 -15.09 18.48
C HIS A 66 -1.95 -15.59 17.11
N ASP A 67 -1.01 -15.93 16.24
CA ASP A 67 -1.30 -16.51 14.95
C ASP A 67 -1.46 -18.04 15.08
N GLY A 68 -2.66 -18.55 14.80
CA GLY A 68 -2.87 -19.99 14.63
C GLY A 68 -2.02 -20.50 13.45
N PRO A 69 -1.09 -21.44 13.66
CA PRO A 69 -0.16 -21.87 12.64
C PRO A 69 -0.91 -22.58 11.50
N PRO A 70 -0.85 -22.09 10.24
CA PRO A 70 -1.32 -22.89 9.12
C PRO A 70 -0.52 -24.18 8.96
N TYR A 71 -1.20 -25.22 8.53
CA TYR A 71 -0.61 -26.47 8.09
C TYR A 71 0.39 -26.23 6.94
N ALA A 72 1.57 -26.82 7.04
CA ALA A 72 2.66 -26.67 6.06
C ALA A 72 2.49 -27.61 4.83
N ASN A 73 1.26 -27.83 4.38
CA ASN A 73 0.93 -28.74 3.28
C ASN A 73 -0.08 -28.12 2.31
N GLY A 74 0.22 -28.25 1.01
CA GLY A 74 -0.62 -27.74 -0.08
C GLY A 74 -0.43 -26.26 -0.38
N HIS A 75 -1.22 -25.75 -1.34
CA HIS A 75 -1.22 -24.34 -1.73
C HIS A 75 -2.17 -23.51 -0.86
N LEU A 76 -1.81 -22.24 -0.65
CA LEU A 76 -2.67 -21.28 0.02
C LEU A 76 -3.90 -20.97 -0.85
N HIS A 77 -5.09 -21.24 -0.30
CA HIS A 77 -6.36 -20.76 -0.87
C HIS A 77 -6.79 -19.38 -0.32
N ILE A 78 -7.83 -18.78 -0.90
CA ILE A 78 -8.34 -17.44 -0.54
C ILE A 78 -8.67 -17.27 0.96
N GLY A 79 -9.13 -18.33 1.64
CA GLY A 79 -9.33 -18.31 3.10
C GLY A 79 -8.05 -17.98 3.90
N HIS A 80 -6.86 -18.42 3.43
CA HIS A 80 -5.60 -18.04 4.05
C HIS A 80 -5.33 -16.55 3.87
N ALA A 81 -5.53 -16.03 2.66
CA ALA A 81 -5.36 -14.61 2.38
C ALA A 81 -6.28 -13.75 3.26
N LEU A 82 -7.57 -14.10 3.36
CA LEU A 82 -8.52 -13.40 4.22
C LEU A 82 -8.07 -13.37 5.69
N ASN A 83 -7.71 -14.53 6.25
CA ASN A 83 -7.26 -14.65 7.64
C ASN A 83 -6.01 -13.79 7.90
N LYS A 84 -5.02 -13.84 7.01
CA LYS A 84 -3.76 -13.10 7.17
C LYS A 84 -3.96 -11.59 6.99
N THR A 85 -4.79 -11.16 6.05
CA THR A 85 -5.12 -9.74 5.87
C THR A 85 -5.79 -9.14 7.09
N ILE A 86 -6.78 -9.82 7.70
CA ILE A 86 -7.45 -9.31 8.91
C ILE A 86 -6.47 -9.20 10.08
N LYS A 87 -5.61 -10.21 10.28
CA LYS A 87 -4.58 -10.19 11.33
C LYS A 87 -3.60 -9.03 11.14
N ASP A 88 -3.15 -8.80 9.91
CA ASP A 88 -2.24 -7.70 9.56
C ASP A 88 -2.89 -6.33 9.83
N ILE A 89 -4.17 -6.14 9.47
CA ILE A 89 -4.93 -4.91 9.79
C ILE A 89 -4.95 -4.66 11.30
N ILE A 90 -5.26 -5.68 12.11
CA ILE A 90 -5.34 -5.54 13.57
C ILE A 90 -3.97 -5.16 14.14
N VAL A 91 -2.92 -5.90 13.79
CA VAL A 91 -1.56 -5.66 14.29
C VAL A 91 -1.07 -4.26 13.92
N ARG A 92 -1.25 -3.85 12.65
CA ARG A 92 -0.84 -2.51 12.19
C ARG A 92 -1.64 -1.41 12.90
N SER A 93 -2.94 -1.61 13.09
CA SER A 93 -3.79 -0.64 13.79
C SER A 93 -3.32 -0.45 15.24
N HIS A 94 -3.04 -1.53 15.97
CA HIS A 94 -2.50 -1.41 17.34
C HIS A 94 -1.11 -0.78 17.38
N GLN A 95 -0.23 -1.09 16.42
CA GLN A 95 1.07 -0.43 16.29
C GLN A 95 0.91 1.09 16.11
N MET A 96 -0.03 1.51 15.25
CA MET A 96 -0.34 2.93 15.00
C MET A 96 -1.02 3.61 16.19
N MET A 97 -1.76 2.86 17.02
CA MET A 97 -2.34 3.34 18.28
C MET A 97 -1.34 3.42 19.45
N GLY A 98 -0.06 3.12 19.22
CA GLY A 98 0.98 3.29 20.22
C GLY A 98 1.26 2.03 21.07
N HIS A 99 0.93 0.85 20.57
CA HIS A 99 1.35 -0.42 21.18
C HIS A 99 2.66 -0.95 20.57
N ASP A 100 3.39 -1.77 21.31
CA ASP A 100 4.37 -2.71 20.74
C ASP A 100 3.61 -3.94 20.24
N SER A 101 3.29 -3.94 18.94
CA SER A 101 2.51 -5.00 18.29
C SER A 101 3.40 -5.81 17.35
N ARG A 102 3.72 -7.04 17.76
CA ARG A 102 4.53 -7.97 16.98
C ARG A 102 3.65 -9.04 16.36
N TYR A 103 3.94 -9.39 15.11
CA TYR A 103 3.26 -10.47 14.41
C TYR A 103 4.29 -11.53 14.07
N VAL A 104 4.17 -12.68 14.72
CA VAL A 104 5.05 -13.83 14.51
C VAL A 104 4.21 -14.94 13.88
N PRO A 105 4.37 -15.21 12.58
CA PRO A 105 3.66 -16.30 11.95
C PRO A 105 4.19 -17.66 12.43
N GLY A 106 3.29 -18.61 12.62
CA GLY A 106 3.65 -20.01 12.93
C GLY A 106 3.42 -20.93 11.74
N TRP A 107 3.90 -22.17 11.84
CA TRP A 107 3.62 -23.26 10.89
C TRP A 107 3.38 -24.55 11.67
N ASP A 108 2.36 -25.31 11.29
CA ASP A 108 2.11 -26.64 11.83
C ASP A 108 2.71 -27.66 10.88
N CYS A 109 3.78 -28.31 11.33
CA CYS A 109 4.58 -29.24 10.55
C CYS A 109 4.40 -30.70 11.01
N HIS A 110 3.57 -30.94 12.02
CA HIS A 110 3.22 -32.30 12.45
C HIS A 110 1.85 -32.69 11.90
N GLY A 111 1.65 -33.98 11.66
CA GLY A 111 0.45 -34.51 11.00
C GLY A 111 0.80 -35.78 10.24
N LEU A 112 -0.22 -36.61 10.00
CA LEU A 112 -0.13 -37.99 9.48
C LEU A 112 0.95 -38.26 8.43
#